data_AF-A0A257JEH7-F1
#
_entry.id   AF-A0A257JEH7-F1
#
_cell.length_a   1.000
_cell.length_b   1.000
_cell.length_c   1.000
_cell.angle_alpha   90.00
_cell.angle_beta   90.00
_cell.angle_gamma   90.00
#
_symmetry.space_group_name_H-M   'P 1'
#
loop_
_entity.id
_entity.type
_entity.pdbx_description
1 polymer ?
#
loop_
_entity_poly.entity_id
_entity_poly.type
_entity_poly.pdbx_seq_one_letter_code
_entity_poly.pdbx_strand_id
1 'polypeptide(L)'
;GGPVTVTHPDIIRYFMTIPEAARLVLQAAAIGESGQVLVLDMGEPVKIVDLARDLIRLSGHSVDDIDIVFSGLRPGEKLFEELLADADNTLPTRIDRLRIARLSGQATGLQALLQDLASTVPNGLAARARLAEVVPEYRPQA
;
A
#
# COMPACT_ATOMS: atom_id res chain seq x y z
N GLY A 1 23.57 -20.21 -0.33
CA GLY A 1 22.63 -19.12 -0.68
C GLY A 1 23.38 -17.82 -0.56
N GLY A 2 23.14 -16.86 -1.44
CA GLY A 2 23.69 -15.51 -1.26
C GLY A 2 23.04 -14.79 -0.08
N PRO A 3 23.49 -13.56 0.23
CA PRO A 3 22.87 -12.75 1.26
C PRO A 3 21.39 -12.47 0.94
N VAL A 4 20.58 -12.26 1.96
CA VAL A 4 19.21 -11.78 1.82
C VAL A 4 19.25 -10.26 1.66
N THR A 5 18.68 -9.75 0.58
CA THR A 5 18.62 -8.30 0.33
C THR A 5 17.34 -7.72 0.92
N VAL A 6 17.47 -6.69 1.78
CA VAL A 6 16.35 -5.91 2.33
C VAL A 6 16.48 -4.46 1.86
N THR A 7 15.38 -3.82 1.47
CA THR A 7 15.42 -2.46 0.93
C THR A 7 15.99 -1.45 1.92
N HIS A 8 15.44 -1.39 3.14
CA HIS A 8 15.84 -0.43 4.16
C HIS A 8 15.59 -1.00 5.55
N PRO A 9 16.42 -0.73 6.57
CA PRO A 9 16.28 -1.29 7.91
C PRO A 9 14.94 -0.98 8.58
N ASP A 10 14.41 0.23 8.36
CA ASP A 10 13.15 0.68 8.96
C ASP A 10 11.91 0.44 8.10
N ILE A 11 12.03 -0.26 6.96
CA ILE A 11 10.89 -0.47 6.07
C ILE A 11 9.88 -1.45 6.69
N ILE A 12 8.62 -1.04 6.74
CA ILE A 12 7.52 -1.87 7.24
C ILE A 12 6.48 -2.13 6.17
N ARG A 13 5.87 -3.31 6.21
CA ARG A 13 4.75 -3.67 5.34
C ARG A 13 3.66 -4.37 6.12
N TYR A 14 2.44 -4.16 5.68
CA TYR A 14 1.29 -4.92 6.16
C TYR A 14 1.20 -6.24 5.42
N PHE A 15 0.88 -7.30 6.16
CA PHE A 15 0.69 -8.62 5.60
C PHE A 15 -0.69 -9.15 6.00
N MET A 16 -1.27 -9.90 5.08
CA MET A 16 -2.48 -10.67 5.31
C MET A 16 -2.38 -11.93 4.46
N THR A 17 -2.91 -13.04 4.96
CA THR A 17 -2.91 -14.25 4.14
C THR A 17 -3.88 -14.09 2.96
N ILE A 18 -3.60 -14.77 1.86
CA ILE A 18 -4.46 -14.74 0.66
C ILE A 18 -5.91 -15.13 0.99
N PRO A 19 -6.19 -16.21 1.75
CA PRO A 19 -7.57 -16.58 2.09
C PRO A 19 -8.29 -15.54 2.94
N GLU A 20 -7.58 -14.88 3.86
CA GLU A 20 -8.16 -13.79 4.66
C GLU A 20 -8.54 -12.59 3.78
N ALA A 21 -7.63 -12.16 2.90
CA ALA A 21 -7.89 -11.05 1.99
C ALA A 21 -9.06 -11.36 1.06
N ALA A 22 -9.07 -12.55 0.45
CA ALA A 22 -10.16 -12.99 -0.41
C ALA A 22 -11.50 -13.03 0.33
N ARG A 23 -11.53 -13.55 1.55
CA ARG A 23 -12.74 -13.57 2.39
C ARG A 23 -13.24 -12.16 2.69
N LEU A 24 -12.35 -11.23 3.05
CA LEU A 24 -12.73 -9.84 3.34
C LEU A 24 -13.26 -9.12 2.09
N VAL A 25 -12.69 -9.39 0.90
CA VAL A 25 -13.20 -8.86 -0.37
C VAL A 25 -14.62 -9.36 -0.65
N LEU A 26 -14.89 -10.66 -0.47
CA LEU A 26 -16.23 -11.22 -0.65
C LEU A 26 -17.23 -10.65 0.37
N GLN A 27 -16.79 -10.46 1.61
CA GLN A 27 -17.59 -9.83 2.66
C GLN A 27 -17.89 -8.37 2.34
N ALA A 28 -16.90 -7.61 1.86
CA ALA A 28 -17.07 -6.23 1.43
C ALA A 28 -18.08 -6.13 0.28
N ALA A 29 -18.02 -7.04 -0.69
CA ALA A 29 -19.00 -7.10 -1.79
C ALA A 29 -20.43 -7.39 -1.31
N ALA A 30 -20.59 -8.11 -0.19
CA ALA A 30 -21.91 -8.42 0.37
C ALA A 30 -22.50 -7.30 1.24
N ILE A 31 -21.69 -6.35 1.72
CA ILE A 31 -22.15 -5.26 2.62
C ILE A 31 -22.00 -3.87 2.02
N GLY A 32 -21.20 -3.73 0.96
CA GLY A 32 -20.90 -2.44 0.37
C GLY A 32 -22.10 -1.84 -0.33
N GLU A 33 -22.31 -0.56 -0.09
CA GLU A 33 -23.34 0.23 -0.78
C GLU A 33 -22.72 1.11 -1.86
N SER A 34 -23.56 1.58 -2.78
CA SER A 34 -23.11 2.43 -3.89
C SER A 34 -22.38 3.67 -3.37
N GLY A 35 -21.20 3.94 -3.92
CA GLY A 35 -20.38 5.11 -3.57
C GLY A 35 -19.52 4.93 -2.31
N GLN A 36 -19.58 3.80 -1.62
CA GLN A 36 -18.70 3.52 -0.48
C GLN A 36 -17.35 2.97 -0.94
N VAL A 37 -16.29 3.40 -0.27
CA VAL A 37 -14.97 2.76 -0.35
C VAL A 37 -14.73 2.03 0.96
N LEU A 38 -14.60 0.71 0.88
CA LEU A 38 -14.27 -0.12 2.04
C LEU A 38 -12.75 -0.34 2.11
N VAL A 39 -12.22 -0.16 3.31
CA VAL A 39 -10.81 -0.36 3.63
C VAL A 39 -10.68 -1.58 4.54
N LEU A 40 -9.76 -2.46 4.20
CA LEU A 40 -9.44 -3.63 4.99
C LEU A 40 -8.51 -3.22 6.13
N ASP A 41 -8.85 -3.64 7.34
CA ASP A 41 -7.91 -3.60 8.45
C ASP A 41 -6.86 -4.69 8.25
N MET A 42 -5.62 -4.28 7.99
CA MET A 42 -4.52 -5.19 7.72
C MET A 42 -3.82 -5.70 8.99
N GLY A 43 -4.21 -5.22 10.17
CA GLY A 43 -3.56 -5.55 11.44
C GLY A 43 -2.26 -4.79 11.64
N GLU A 44 -1.34 -5.35 12.42
CA GLU A 44 -0.07 -4.71 12.74
C GLU A 44 0.93 -4.81 11.58
N PRO A 45 1.69 -3.73 11.29
CA PRO A 45 2.72 -3.79 10.27
C PRO A 45 3.94 -4.56 10.76
N VAL A 46 4.65 -5.19 9.83
CA VAL A 46 5.85 -5.99 10.10
C VAL A 46 7.08 -5.32 9.48
N LYS A 47 8.17 -5.22 10.25
CA LYS A 47 9.48 -4.81 9.73
C LYS A 47 10.05 -5.89 8.82
N ILE A 48 10.43 -5.51 7.61
CA ILE A 48 10.95 -6.48 6.62
C ILE A 48 12.28 -7.11 7.08
N VAL A 49 13.11 -6.36 7.81
CA VAL A 49 14.34 -6.91 8.39
C VAL A 49 14.06 -8.01 9.42
N ASP A 50 13.00 -7.88 10.20
CA ASP A 50 12.62 -8.88 11.21
C ASP A 50 12.03 -10.11 10.55
N LEU A 51 11.19 -9.93 9.53
CA LEU A 51 10.70 -11.02 8.68
C LEU A 51 11.86 -11.81 8.05
N ALA A 52 12.88 -11.11 7.51
CA ALA A 52 14.06 -11.76 6.94
C ALA A 52 14.82 -12.60 7.98
N ARG A 53 15.03 -12.06 9.20
CA ARG A 53 15.68 -12.79 10.30
C ARG A 53 14.89 -14.03 10.70
N ASP A 54 13.57 -13.94 10.77
CA ASP A 54 12.72 -15.07 11.14
C ASP A 54 12.74 -16.16 10.07
N LEU A 55 12.72 -15.80 8.78
CA LEU A 55 12.84 -16.77 7.69
C LEU A 55 14.20 -17.49 7.70
N ILE A 56 15.30 -16.78 7.99
CA ILE A 56 16.63 -17.38 8.14
C ILE A 56 16.63 -18.42 9.28
N ARG A 57 16.11 -18.03 10.46
CA ARG A 57 16.01 -18.93 11.63
C ARG A 57 15.15 -20.16 11.36
N LEU A 58 13.96 -19.97 10.76
CA LEU A 58 13.05 -21.04 10.41
C LEU A 58 13.63 -21.99 9.35
N SER A 59 14.60 -21.52 8.56
CA SER A 59 15.35 -22.34 7.61
C SER A 59 16.51 -23.12 8.25
N GLY A 60 16.71 -23.02 9.58
CA GLY A 60 17.78 -23.71 10.30
C GLY A 60 19.13 -22.99 10.27
N HIS A 61 19.16 -21.71 9.93
CA HIS A 61 20.38 -20.89 9.83
C HIS A 61 20.36 -19.74 10.85
N SER A 62 21.55 -19.20 11.15
CA SER A 62 21.72 -17.95 11.89
C SER A 62 21.98 -16.77 10.93
N VAL A 63 21.89 -15.54 11.45
CA VAL A 63 22.23 -14.34 10.67
C VAL A 63 23.73 -14.27 10.36
N ASP A 64 24.57 -15.00 11.11
CA ASP A 64 26.00 -15.13 10.83
C ASP A 64 26.27 -16.12 9.68
N ASP A 65 25.33 -17.05 9.40
CA ASP A 65 25.41 -17.97 8.26
C ASP A 65 24.89 -17.34 6.96
N ILE A 66 23.93 -16.42 7.08
CA ILE A 66 23.26 -15.75 5.96
C ILE A 66 23.14 -14.25 6.27
N ASP A 67 24.02 -13.47 5.64
CA ASP A 67 24.03 -12.01 5.78
C ASP A 67 22.74 -11.37 5.27
N ILE A 68 22.34 -10.27 5.93
CA ILE A 68 21.31 -9.35 5.43
C ILE A 68 22.00 -8.09 4.90
N VAL A 69 21.80 -7.78 3.63
CA VAL A 69 22.37 -6.58 2.98
C VAL A 69 21.29 -5.58 2.62
N PHE A 70 21.59 -4.29 2.79
CA PHE A 70 20.64 -3.22 2.49
C PHE A 70 20.88 -2.60 1.11
N SER A 71 19.84 -2.55 0.27
CA SER A 71 19.96 -2.00 -1.08
C SER A 71 19.63 -0.51 -1.19
N GLY A 72 19.03 0.08 -0.14
CA GLY A 72 18.44 1.41 -0.21
C GLY A 72 17.06 1.41 -0.87
N LEU A 73 16.31 2.51 -0.66
CA LEU A 73 14.99 2.73 -1.27
C LEU A 73 15.11 2.99 -2.77
N ARG A 74 14.21 2.40 -3.55
CA ARG A 74 14.07 2.71 -4.98
C ARG A 74 13.20 3.96 -5.17
N PRO A 75 13.31 4.67 -6.32
CA PRO A 75 12.46 5.83 -6.60
C PRO A 75 10.96 5.49 -6.49
N GLY A 76 10.25 6.27 -5.67
CA GLY A 76 8.82 6.07 -5.38
C GLY A 76 8.49 5.02 -4.32
N GLU A 77 9.49 4.34 -3.74
CA GLU A 77 9.28 3.36 -2.68
C GLU A 77 9.10 4.05 -1.33
N LYS A 78 7.97 3.79 -0.66
CA LYS A 78 7.69 4.35 0.66
C LYS A 78 8.38 3.55 1.77
N LEU A 79 8.92 4.25 2.76
CA LEU A 79 9.45 3.63 3.97
C LEU A 79 8.32 3.03 4.83
N PHE A 80 7.19 3.73 4.89
CA PHE A 80 5.97 3.35 5.62
C PHE A 80 4.76 3.43 4.67
N GLU A 81 3.89 2.43 4.72
CA GLU A 81 2.60 2.50 4.03
C GLU A 81 1.60 3.32 4.86
N GLU A 82 0.76 4.12 4.21
CA GLU A 82 -0.33 4.85 4.86
C GLU A 82 -1.53 3.92 4.97
N LEU A 83 -2.00 3.65 6.19
CA LEU A 83 -3.20 2.85 6.38
C LEU A 83 -4.43 3.77 6.35
N LEU A 84 -5.27 3.62 5.32
CA LEU A 84 -6.53 4.34 5.23
C LEU A 84 -7.58 3.89 6.27
N ALA A 85 -7.27 2.89 7.10
CA ALA A 85 -8.20 2.31 8.07
C ALA A 85 -8.21 3.03 9.43
N ASP A 86 -7.45 4.12 9.60
CA ASP A 86 -7.41 4.90 10.84
C ASP A 86 -8.79 5.40 11.26
N ALA A 87 -9.06 5.40 12.56
CA ALA A 87 -10.38 5.67 13.12
C ALA A 87 -10.90 7.07 12.79
N ASP A 88 -10.02 8.06 12.62
CA ASP A 88 -10.39 9.45 12.34
C ASP A 88 -10.99 9.62 10.93
N ASN A 89 -10.55 8.81 9.98
CA ASN A 89 -10.95 8.92 8.57
C ASN A 89 -11.89 7.80 8.12
N THR A 90 -12.41 7.00 9.06
CA THR A 90 -13.25 5.85 8.73
C THR A 90 -14.47 5.71 9.64
N LEU A 91 -15.40 4.85 9.22
CA LEU A 91 -16.55 4.39 9.98
C LEU A 91 -16.47 2.87 10.15
N PRO A 92 -16.87 2.32 11.32
CA PRO A 92 -16.93 0.88 11.50
C PRO A 92 -18.02 0.25 10.64
N THR A 93 -17.85 -1.04 10.31
CA THR A 93 -18.91 -1.86 9.72
C THR A 93 -19.31 -2.97 10.70
N ARG A 94 -20.28 -3.82 10.31
CA ARG A 94 -20.64 -5.04 11.04
C ARG A 94 -19.58 -6.15 10.98
N ILE A 95 -18.50 -5.94 10.24
CA ILE A 95 -17.39 -6.87 10.06
C ILE A 95 -16.14 -6.17 10.57
N ASP A 96 -15.56 -6.67 11.67
CA ASP A 96 -14.53 -5.95 12.43
C ASP A 96 -13.34 -5.50 11.58
N ARG A 97 -12.91 -6.32 10.61
CA ARG A 97 -11.78 -6.02 9.72
C ARG A 97 -12.14 -5.24 8.46
N LEU A 98 -13.35 -4.68 8.38
CA LEU A 98 -13.78 -3.81 7.29
C LEU A 98 -14.28 -2.48 7.84
N ARG A 99 -13.79 -1.39 7.23
CA ARG A 99 -14.15 -0.02 7.59
C ARG A 99 -14.58 0.74 6.35
N ILE A 100 -15.46 1.74 6.49
CA ILE A 100 -15.87 2.61 5.38
C ILE A 100 -15.01 3.88 5.44
N ALA A 101 -14.30 4.20 4.36
CA ALA A 101 -13.56 5.44 4.24
C ALA A 101 -14.50 6.64 4.18
N ARG A 102 -14.21 7.68 4.97
CA ARG A 102 -14.85 8.98 4.86
C ARG A 102 -14.18 9.74 3.72
N LEU A 103 -14.77 9.66 2.53
CA LEU A 103 -14.28 10.42 1.38
C LEU A 103 -14.81 11.85 1.44
N SER A 104 -13.89 12.82 1.33
CA SER A 104 -14.23 14.22 1.15
C SER A 104 -14.13 14.60 -0.33
N GLY A 105 -15.26 14.97 -0.94
CA GLY A 105 -15.31 15.53 -2.29
C GLY A 105 -15.90 14.59 -3.35
N GLN A 106 -16.41 15.18 -4.44
CA GLN A 106 -16.80 14.46 -5.65
C GLN A 106 -15.80 14.77 -6.75
N ALA A 107 -15.25 13.74 -7.38
CA ALA A 107 -14.35 13.90 -8.51
C ALA A 107 -15.13 14.40 -9.75
N THR A 108 -15.13 15.71 -9.97
CA THR A 108 -15.66 16.31 -11.20
C THR A 108 -14.59 16.32 -12.29
N GLY A 109 -14.99 16.13 -13.56
CA GLY A 109 -14.06 16.27 -14.69
C GLY A 109 -13.14 15.07 -14.95
N LEU A 110 -13.40 13.91 -14.33
CA LEU A 110 -12.60 12.68 -14.52
C LEU A 110 -12.45 12.30 -16.00
N GLN A 111 -13.54 12.39 -16.79
CA GLN A 111 -13.51 12.07 -18.21
C GLN A 111 -12.51 12.95 -18.98
N ALA A 112 -12.51 14.26 -18.71
CA ALA A 112 -11.63 15.22 -19.35
C ALA A 112 -10.17 15.00 -18.92
N LEU A 113 -9.94 14.70 -17.62
CA LEU A 113 -8.62 14.33 -17.12
C LEU A 113 -8.07 13.08 -17.82
N LEU A 114 -8.88 12.03 -17.97
CA LEU A 114 -8.46 10.79 -18.63
C LEU A 114 -8.10 11.04 -20.10
N GLN A 115 -8.84 11.91 -20.79
CA GLN A 115 -8.53 12.31 -22.16
C GLN A 115 -7.23 13.12 -22.25
N ASP A 116 -7.02 14.08 -21.34
CA ASP A 116 -5.78 14.87 -21.26
C ASP A 116 -4.57 13.96 -21.02
N LEU A 117 -4.66 13.08 -20.02
CA LEU A 117 -3.61 12.11 -19.68
C LEU A 117 -3.32 11.15 -20.84
N ALA A 118 -4.35 10.61 -21.50
CA ALA A 118 -4.19 9.71 -22.64
C ALA A 118 -3.45 10.38 -23.83
N SER A 119 -3.59 11.70 -23.99
CA SER A 119 -2.88 12.47 -25.01
C SER A 119 -1.43 12.82 -24.63
N THR A 120 -1.10 12.84 -23.34
CA THR A 120 0.23 13.20 -22.80
C THR A 120 1.16 12.00 -22.51
N VAL A 121 0.68 10.76 -22.67
CA VAL A 121 1.40 9.49 -22.35
C VAL A 121 2.79 9.31 -22.98
N PRO A 122 3.16 9.87 -24.15
CA PRO A 122 4.52 9.71 -24.66
C PRO A 122 5.61 10.31 -23.74
N ASN A 123 5.23 11.15 -22.77
CA ASN A 123 6.15 11.78 -21.83
C ASN A 123 5.69 11.61 -20.37
N GLY A 124 6.29 10.64 -19.66
CA GLY A 124 5.97 10.36 -18.27
C GLY A 124 6.15 11.55 -17.32
N LEU A 125 6.98 12.55 -17.67
CA LEU A 125 7.15 13.77 -16.89
C LEU A 125 5.92 14.68 -16.99
N ALA A 126 5.35 14.82 -18.20
CA ALA A 126 4.12 15.58 -18.41
C ALA A 126 2.92 14.93 -17.69
N ALA A 127 2.83 13.60 -17.74
CA ALA A 127 1.80 12.86 -17.01
C ALA A 127 1.90 13.05 -15.49
N ARG A 128 3.11 12.98 -14.91
CA ARG A 128 3.33 13.23 -13.47
C ARG A 128 2.97 14.65 -13.06
N ALA A 129 3.31 15.65 -13.89
CA ALA A 129 2.94 17.04 -13.64
C ALA A 129 1.42 17.22 -13.62
N ARG A 130 0.70 16.62 -14.58
CA ARG A 130 -0.76 16.66 -14.59
C ARG A 130 -1.41 15.93 -13.42
N LEU A 131 -0.88 14.78 -13.02
CA LEU A 131 -1.35 14.09 -11.82
C LEU A 131 -1.17 14.93 -10.56
N ALA A 132 -0.06 15.67 -10.45
CA ALA A 132 0.20 16.55 -9.30
C ALA A 132 -0.78 17.73 -9.22
N GLU A 133 -1.33 18.20 -10.35
CA GLU A 133 -2.36 19.25 -10.36
C GLU A 133 -3.71 18.74 -9.86
N VAL A 134 -4.06 17.49 -10.18
CA VAL A 134 -5.42 16.96 -9.95
C VAL A 134 -5.54 16.08 -8.71
N VAL A 135 -4.42 15.53 -8.24
CA VAL A 135 -4.35 14.75 -7.01
C VAL A 135 -3.45 15.52 -6.03
N PRO A 136 -4.01 16.38 -5.16
CA PRO A 136 -3.23 17.24 -4.25
C PRO A 136 -2.31 16.47 -3.31
N GLU A 137 -2.67 15.22 -3.01
CA GLU A 137 -1.92 14.30 -2.14
C GLU A 137 -0.76 13.62 -2.88
N TYR A 138 -0.71 13.69 -4.21
CA TYR A 138 0.37 13.09 -5.00
C TYR A 138 1.66 13.87 -4.83
N ARG A 139 2.59 13.30 -4.08
CA ARG A 139 3.96 13.81 -3.91
C ARG A 139 4.93 12.88 -4.61
N PRO A 140 5.32 13.13 -5.87
CA PRO A 140 6.35 12.34 -6.52
C PRO A 140 7.66 12.51 -5.75
N GLN A 141 8.18 11.42 -5.19
CA GLN A 141 9.56 11.39 -4.71
C GLN A 141 10.48 11.35 -5.94
N ALA A 142 11.52 12.20 -5.92
CA ALA A 142 12.52 12.33 -6.97
C ALA A 142 13.29 11.03 -7.19
#